data_AF-A0A6B3FJE5-F1
#
_entry.id   AF-A0A6B3FJE5-F1
#
_cell.length_a   1.000
_cell.length_b   1.000
_cell.length_c   1.000
_cell.angle_alpha   90.00
_cell.angle_beta   90.00
_cell.angle_gamma   90.00
#
_symmetry.space_group_name_H-M   'P 1'
#
loop_
_entity.id
_entity.type
_entity.pdbx_description
1 polymer ?
#
loop_
_entity_poly.entity_id
_entity_poly.type
_entity_poly.pdbx_seq_one_letter_code
_entity_poly.pdbx_strand_id
1 'polypeptide(L)' 'MDRRLAAYAVCIEDGRVLLALAVGPDGDRTWTLPGGGVEHAEDPFDTVIREVAEETGLKA' A
#
# COMPACT_ATOMS: atom_id res chain seq x y z
N MET A 1 -16.29 1.53 15.61
CA MET A 1 -15.42 1.79 14.45
C MET A 1 -14.06 1.26 14.85
N ASP A 2 -13.69 0.09 14.34
CA ASP A 2 -12.38 -0.48 14.60
C ASP A 2 -11.35 0.29 13.75
N ARG A 3 -10.21 0.65 14.32
CA ARG A 3 -9.17 1.42 13.64
C ARG A 3 -7.96 0.53 13.48
N ARG A 4 -7.63 0.20 12.23
CA ARG A 4 -6.39 -0.51 11.88
C ARG A 4 -5.32 0.50 11.46
N LEU A 5 -4.10 0.31 11.94
CA LEU A 5 -2.93 1.04 11.45
C LEU A 5 -2.58 0.56 10.03
N ALA A 6 -2.24 1.47 9.15
CA ALA A 6 -1.85 1.16 7.78
C ALA A 6 -0.66 2.03 7.36
N ALA A 7 0.16 1.51 6.45
CA ALA A 7 1.32 2.19 5.91
C ALA A 7 1.24 2.19 4.37
N TYR A 8 1.52 3.34 3.76
CA TYR A 8 1.38 3.56 2.33
C TYR A 8 2.62 4.27 1.77
N ALA A 9 3.06 3.86 0.59
CA ALA A 9 4.21 4.43 -0.09
C ALA A 9 3.80 5.52 -1.07
N VAL A 10 4.59 6.60 -1.12
CA VAL A 10 4.53 7.59 -2.20
C VAL A 10 5.79 7.41 -3.06
N CYS A 11 5.70 6.56 -4.08
CA CYS A 11 6.79 6.34 -5.04
C CYS A 11 6.74 7.40 -6.15
N ILE A 12 7.82 8.18 -6.30
CA ILE A 12 7.89 9.30 -7.25
C ILE A 12 9.00 9.04 -8.28
N GLU A 13 8.66 9.10 -9.56
CA GLU A 13 9.63 9.02 -10.67
C GLU A 13 9.23 10.01 -11.79
N ASP A 14 10.17 10.87 -12.20
CA ASP A 14 9.96 11.90 -13.23
C ASP A 14 8.70 12.78 -13.01
N GLY A 15 8.42 13.14 -11.75
CA GLY A 15 7.25 13.94 -11.39
C GLY A 15 5.91 13.19 -11.45
N ARG A 16 5.93 11.86 -11.61
CA ARG A 16 4.75 10.98 -11.58
C ARG A 16 4.71 10.20 -10.26
N VAL A 17 3.51 9.82 -9.83
CA VAL A 17 3.28 8.99 -8.63
C VAL A 17 2.72 7.63 -9.05
N LEU A 18 3.25 6.56 -8.47
CA LEU A 18 2.71 5.21 -8.65
C LEU A 18 1.40 5.04 -7.86
N LEU A 19 0.37 4.52 -8.51
CA LEU A 19 -0.90 4.15 -7.88
C LEU A 19 -1.19 2.67 -8.15
N ALA A 20 -1.77 1.99 -7.16
CA ALA A 20 -2.32 0.65 -7.27
C ALA A 20 -3.84 0.71 -7.46
N LEU A 21 -4.39 -0.22 -8.24
CA LEU A 21 -5.83 -0.34 -8.43
C LEU A 21 -6.39 -1.34 -7.42
N ALA A 22 -6.95 -0.84 -6.33
CA ALA A 22 -7.64 -1.66 -5.34
C ALA A 22 -9.01 -2.08 -5.85
N VAL A 23 -9.38 -3.33 -5.58
CA VAL A 23 -10.71 -3.90 -5.86
C VAL A 23 -11.39 -4.19 -4.53
N GLY A 24 -12.47 -3.48 -4.25
CA GLY A 24 -13.27 -3.65 -3.05
C GLY A 24 -14.08 -4.97 -3.06
N PRO A 25 -14.71 -5.33 -1.93
CA PRO A 25 -15.48 -6.58 -1.80
C PRO A 25 -16.62 -6.72 -2.81
N ASP A 26 -17.25 -5.60 -3.17
CA ASP A 26 -18.36 -5.54 -4.13
C ASP A 26 -17.89 -5.41 -5.60
N GLY A 27 -16.57 -5.48 -5.83
CA GLY A 27 -15.96 -5.34 -7.16
C GLY A 27 -15.66 -3.90 -7.58
N ASP A 28 -16.00 -2.91 -6.74
CA ASP A 28 -15.69 -1.51 -6.97
C ASP A 28 -14.19 -1.29 -7.07
N ARG A 29 -13.77 -0.44 -8.01
CA ARG A 29 -12.35 -0.19 -8.29
C ARG A 29 -11.97 1.21 -7.84
N THR A 30 -10.88 1.33 -7.10
CA THR A 30 -10.38 2.62 -6.62
C THR A 30 -8.87 2.68 -6.76
N TRP A 31 -8.35 3.82 -7.21
CA TRP A 31 -6.92 4.08 -7.20
C TRP A 31 -6.45 4.48 -5.81
N THR A 32 -5.42 3.82 -5.32
CA THR A 32 -4.80 4.08 -4.01
C THR A 32 -3.28 4.11 -4.15
N LEU A 33 -2.59 4.59 -3.11
CA LEU A 33 -1.16 4.36 -2.97
C LEU A 33 -0.89 2.88 -2.70
N PRO A 34 0.24 2.31 -3.18
CA PRO A 34 0.66 0.98 -2.77
C PRO A 34 0.84 0.91 -1.25
N GLY A 35 0.32 -0.13 -0.62
CA GLY A 35 0.35 -0.25 0.82
C GLY A 35 -0.88 -0.92 1.41
N GLY A 36 -0.78 -1.20 2.70
CA GLY A 36 -1.75 -2.04 3.39
C GLY A 36 -1.75 -1.84 4.88
N GLY A 37 -2.55 -2.66 5.54
CA GLY A 37 -2.65 -2.62 6.99
C GLY A 37 -1.44 -3.26 7.66
N VAL A 38 -0.93 -2.62 8.70
CA VAL A 38 0.14 -3.14 9.53
C VAL A 38 -0.33 -4.43 10.20
N GLU A 39 0.50 -5.48 10.15
CA GLU A 39 0.24 -6.73 10.85
C GLU A 39 0.51 -6.62 12.35
N HIS A 40 0.04 -7.58 13.15
CA HIS A 40 0.25 -7.54 14.58
C HIS A 40 1.75 -7.60 14.91
N ALA A 41 2.24 -6.58 15.63
CA ALA A 41 3.64 -6.40 16.00
C ALA A 41 4.62 -6.17 14.82
N GLU A 42 4.12 -5.87 13.63
CA GLU A 42 4.93 -5.43 12.49
C GLU A 42 5.28 -3.94 12.63
N ASP A 43 6.52 -3.56 12.29
CA ASP A 43 6.90 -2.16 12.21
C ASP A 43 6.26 -1.52 10.96
N PRO A 44 5.66 -0.31 11.03
CA PRO A 44 5.04 0.32 9.86
C PRO A 44 5.98 0.52 8.67
N PHE A 45 7.29 0.66 8.89
CA PHE A 45 8.28 0.71 7.81
C PHE A 45 8.45 -0.65 7.15
N ASP A 46 8.45 -1.74 7.92
CA ASP A 46 8.48 -3.10 7.38
C ASP A 46 7.21 -3.40 6.58
N THR A 47 6.03 -2.98 7.08
CA THR A 47 4.75 -3.09 6.37
C THR A 47 4.82 -2.43 5.00
N VAL A 48 5.24 -1.16 4.91
CA VAL A 48 5.24 -0.46 3.62
C VAL A 48 6.24 -1.07 2.63
N ILE A 49 7.39 -1.56 3.10
CA ILE A 49 8.38 -2.24 2.24
C ILE A 49 7.80 -3.55 1.69
N ARG A 50 7.17 -4.37 2.54
CA ARG A 50 6.54 -5.63 2.16
C ARG A 50 5.42 -5.40 1.14
N GLU A 51 4.48 -4.51 1.45
CA GLU A 51 3.31 -4.24 0.60
C GLU A 51 3.71 -3.70 -0.77
N VAL A 52 4.68 -2.77 -0.84
CA VAL A 52 5.22 -2.28 -2.14
C VAL A 52 5.79 -3.43 -2.96
N ALA A 53 6.55 -4.32 -2.33
CA ALA A 53 7.14 -5.47 -3.02
C ALA A 53 6.06 -6.45 -3.53
N GLU A 54 5.04 -6.73 -2.71
CA GLU A 54 3.94 -7.64 -3.04
C GLU A 54 3.05 -7.12 -4.17
N GLU A 55 2.67 -5.83 -4.13
CA GLU A 55 1.72 -5.26 -5.08
C GLU A 55 2.35 -4.82 -6.40
N THR A 56 3.64 -4.43 -6.37
CA THR A 56 4.30 -3.77 -7.52
C THR A 56 5.53 -4.53 -8.03
N GLY A 57 6.10 -5.44 -7.23
CA GLY A 57 7.37 -6.11 -7.54
C GLY A 57 8.61 -5.22 -7.38
N LEU A 58 8.45 -3.97 -6.95
CA LEU A 58 9.55 -3.03 -6.72
C LEU A 58 10.22 -3.26 -5.37
N LYS A 59 11.43 -2.72 -5.20
CA LYS A 59 12.15 -2.70 -3.93
C LYS A 59 12.27 -1.26 -3.44
N ALA A 60 11.92 -1.05 -2.17
CA ALA A 60 12.08 0.21 -1.46
C ALA A 60 13.47 0.33 -0.82
#